data_AF-A0A2E0FMA1-F1
#
_entry.id   AF-A0A2E0FMA1-F1
#
_cell.length_a   1.000
_cell.length_b   1.000
_cell.length_c   1.000
_cell.angle_alpha   90.00
_cell.angle_beta   90.00
_cell.angle_gamma   90.00
#
_symmetry.space_group_name_H-M   'P 1'
#
loop_
_entity.id
_entity.type
_entity.pdbx_description
1 polymer ?
#
loop_
_entity_poly.entity_id
_entity_poly.type
_entity_poly.pdbx_seq_one_letter_code
_entity_poly.pdbx_strand_id
1 'polypeptide(L)'
;MRDEDYQKRRETLLALADEVSLNKRKEYTGNDQDVLKNFKRIATRLDITPLHVWSVYFNKHVDSVNTYIKDEGEVSESMDSRFSDLLNYLFLGYALIKEKEEEEARQNLFHLPQRIAETWREGLSDEPDVHFV
;
A
#
# COMPACT_ATOMS: atom_id res chain seq x y z
N MET A 1 -2.71 -12.66 29.63
CA MET A 1 -1.41 -12.86 28.95
C MET A 1 -0.43 -11.86 29.55
N ARG A 2 0.81 -12.24 29.87
CA ARG A 2 1.84 -11.30 30.32
C ARG A 2 2.46 -10.61 29.10
N ASP A 3 3.08 -9.43 29.28
CA ASP A 3 3.69 -8.69 28.17
C ASP A 3 4.74 -9.52 27.41
N GLU A 4 5.63 -10.22 28.14
CA GLU A 4 6.63 -11.12 27.54
C GLU A 4 6.00 -12.19 26.63
N ASP A 5 4.87 -12.78 27.07
CA ASP A 5 4.18 -13.80 26.29
C ASP A 5 3.55 -13.21 25.02
N TYR A 6 3.08 -11.96 25.08
CA TYR A 6 2.55 -11.23 23.93
C TYR A 6 3.66 -10.89 22.93
N GLN A 7 4.79 -10.35 23.40
CA GLN A 7 5.92 -10.01 22.54
C GLN A 7 6.44 -11.25 21.81
N LYS A 8 6.58 -12.38 22.52
CA LYS A 8 6.99 -13.64 21.91
C LYS A 8 6.04 -14.09 20.79
N ARG A 9 4.72 -13.96 21.00
CA ARG A 9 3.71 -14.30 19.98
C ARG A 9 3.78 -13.34 18.78
N ARG A 10 3.98 -12.04 19.04
CA ARG A 10 4.15 -11.03 18.00
C ARG A 10 5.38 -11.32 17.13
N GLU A 11 6.52 -11.60 17.74
CA GLU A 11 7.76 -11.94 17.03
C GLU A 11 7.61 -13.21 16.19
N THR A 12 6.97 -14.24 16.76
CA THR A 12 6.67 -15.49 16.04
C THR A 12 5.84 -15.22 14.79
N LEU A 13 4.77 -14.44 14.93
CA LEU A 13 3.88 -14.13 13.81
C LEU A 13 4.59 -13.31 12.72
N LEU A 14 5.43 -12.35 13.10
CA LEU A 14 6.24 -11.57 12.15
C LEU A 14 7.21 -12.47 11.37
N ALA A 15 7.91 -13.38 12.04
CA ALA A 15 8.82 -14.32 11.38
C ALA A 15 8.09 -15.22 10.37
N LEU A 16 6.89 -15.69 10.71
CA LEU A 16 6.04 -16.47 9.80
C LEU A 16 5.58 -15.63 8.60
N ALA A 17 5.19 -14.38 8.82
CA ALA A 17 4.81 -13.47 7.74
C ALA A 17 5.97 -13.25 6.75
N ASP A 18 7.19 -13.02 7.26
CA ASP A 18 8.39 -12.86 6.46
C ASP A 18 8.72 -14.12 5.64
N GLU A 19 8.62 -15.30 6.26
CA GLU A 19 8.84 -16.57 5.58
C GLU A 19 7.84 -16.77 4.42
N VAL A 20 6.55 -16.55 4.68
CA VAL A 20 5.49 -16.64 3.66
C VAL A 20 5.75 -15.66 2.52
N SER A 21 6.12 -14.42 2.85
CA SER A 21 6.44 -13.38 1.87
C SER A 21 7.65 -13.76 1.01
N LEU A 22 8.71 -14.30 1.61
CA LEU A 22 9.90 -14.74 0.89
C LEU A 22 9.63 -15.94 -0.03
N ASN A 23 8.87 -16.92 0.44
CA ASN A 23 8.54 -18.11 -0.34
C ASN A 23 7.63 -17.77 -1.52
N LYS A 24 6.55 -17.00 -1.29
CA LYS A 24 5.69 -16.51 -2.38
C LYS A 24 6.47 -15.66 -3.37
N ARG A 25 7.39 -14.80 -2.90
CA ARG A 25 8.26 -14.04 -3.79
C ARG A 25 9.05 -14.96 -4.70
N LYS A 26 9.73 -15.98 -4.19
CA LYS A 26 10.48 -16.94 -5.03
C LYS A 26 9.62 -17.60 -6.12
N GLU A 27 8.34 -17.87 -5.83
CA GLU A 27 7.40 -18.47 -6.79
C GLU A 27 6.95 -17.47 -7.89
N TYR A 28 6.75 -16.19 -7.54
CA TYR A 28 6.33 -15.14 -8.49
C TYR A 28 7.50 -14.44 -9.19
N THR A 29 8.70 -14.43 -8.60
CA THR A 29 9.89 -13.81 -9.15
C THR A 29 10.51 -14.71 -10.21
N GLY A 30 9.92 -14.72 -11.40
CA GLY A 30 10.66 -14.99 -12.63
C GLY A 30 11.63 -13.85 -12.98
N ASN A 31 12.43 -13.36 -12.02
CA ASN A 31 13.32 -12.19 -12.06
C ASN A 31 12.69 -10.78 -11.97
N ASP A 32 11.42 -10.61 -11.64
CA ASP A 32 10.85 -9.26 -11.48
C ASP A 32 11.18 -8.64 -10.10
N GLN A 33 11.69 -7.41 -10.09
CA GLN A 33 12.05 -6.68 -8.87
C GLN A 33 10.86 -5.91 -8.27
N ASP A 34 9.78 -5.70 -9.03
CA ASP A 34 8.60 -4.97 -8.57
C ASP A 34 7.60 -5.91 -7.87
N VAL A 35 7.66 -5.91 -6.54
CA VAL A 35 6.74 -6.68 -5.68
C VAL A 35 5.28 -6.22 -5.78
N LEU A 36 5.01 -5.02 -6.28
CA LEU A 36 3.68 -4.44 -6.44
C LEU A 36 3.11 -4.63 -7.86
N LYS A 37 3.90 -5.19 -8.78
CA LYS A 37 3.55 -5.35 -10.21
C LYS A 37 2.21 -6.03 -10.43
N ASN A 38 1.86 -7.04 -9.65
CA ASN A 38 0.60 -7.75 -9.84
C ASN A 38 -0.61 -6.82 -9.63
N PHE A 39 -0.56 -5.95 -8.62
CA PHE A 39 -1.62 -4.96 -8.37
C PHE A 39 -1.73 -3.98 -9.53
N LYS A 40 -0.59 -3.42 -9.98
CA LYS A 40 -0.52 -2.48 -11.12
C LYS A 40 -1.06 -3.09 -12.41
N ARG A 41 -0.61 -4.31 -12.75
CA ARG A 41 -1.05 -5.03 -13.95
C ARG A 41 -2.56 -5.28 -13.98
N ILE A 42 -3.13 -5.73 -12.86
CA ILE A 42 -4.57 -5.99 -12.77
C ILE A 42 -5.35 -4.69 -12.80
N ALA A 43 -4.86 -3.66 -12.12
CA ALA A 43 -5.42 -2.31 -12.12
C ALA A 43 -5.51 -1.75 -13.54
N THR A 44 -4.43 -1.81 -14.32
CA THR A 44 -4.42 -1.42 -15.73
C THR A 44 -5.44 -2.20 -16.56
N ARG A 45 -5.53 -3.52 -16.36
CA ARG A 45 -6.46 -4.36 -17.12
C ARG A 45 -7.93 -4.06 -16.83
N LEU A 46 -8.24 -3.60 -15.62
CA LEU A 46 -9.60 -3.35 -15.15
C LEU A 46 -9.97 -1.86 -15.12
N ASP A 47 -9.05 -0.98 -15.52
CA ASP A 47 -9.21 0.48 -15.45
C ASP A 47 -9.59 0.99 -14.04
N ILE A 48 -8.87 0.49 -13.03
CA ILE A 48 -9.01 0.90 -11.63
C ILE A 48 -7.64 1.20 -11.02
N THR A 49 -7.60 1.65 -9.76
CA THR A 49 -6.32 1.89 -9.06
C THR A 49 -5.73 0.59 -8.50
N PRO A 50 -4.40 0.50 -8.35
CA PRO A 50 -3.76 -0.62 -7.64
C PRO A 50 -4.30 -0.83 -6.22
N LEU A 51 -4.71 0.25 -5.53
CA LEU A 51 -5.31 0.18 -4.20
C LEU A 51 -6.69 -0.49 -4.19
N HIS A 52 -7.50 -0.33 -5.26
CA HIS A 52 -8.74 -1.10 -5.40
C HIS A 52 -8.48 -2.59 -5.57
N VAL A 53 -7.45 -2.98 -6.32
CA VAL A 53 -7.07 -4.39 -6.46
C VAL A 53 -6.59 -4.94 -5.11
N TRP A 54 -5.74 -4.17 -4.42
CA TRP A 54 -5.25 -4.53 -3.10
C TRP A 54 -6.39 -4.75 -2.10
N SER A 55 -7.39 -3.86 -2.06
CA SER A 55 -8.49 -3.97 -1.10
C SER A 55 -9.29 -5.26 -1.29
N VAL A 56 -9.51 -5.70 -2.53
CA VAL A 56 -10.18 -6.97 -2.83
C VAL A 56 -9.38 -8.15 -2.27
N TYR A 57 -8.07 -8.20 -2.51
CA TYR A 57 -7.23 -9.28 -2.01
C TYR A 57 -7.03 -9.25 -0.50
N PHE A 58 -6.92 -8.08 0.10
CA PHE A 58 -6.88 -7.93 1.55
C PHE A 58 -8.16 -8.45 2.19
N ASN A 59 -9.33 -8.06 1.68
CA ASN A 59 -10.62 -8.51 2.22
C ASN A 59 -10.79 -10.03 2.10
N LYS A 60 -10.28 -10.67 1.05
CA LYS A 60 -10.24 -12.15 0.97
C LYS A 60 -9.57 -12.79 2.20
N HIS A 61 -8.48 -12.21 2.70
CA HIS A 61 -7.79 -12.72 3.89
C HIS A 61 -8.54 -12.39 5.19
N VAL A 62 -9.19 -11.22 5.26
CA VAL A 62 -10.10 -10.88 6.37
C VAL A 62 -11.26 -11.87 6.44
N ASP A 63 -11.90 -12.16 5.31
CA ASP A 63 -13.00 -13.12 5.21
C ASP A 63 -12.56 -14.53 5.63
N SER A 64 -11.33 -14.91 5.28
CA SER A 64 -10.74 -16.19 5.69
C SER A 64 -10.59 -16.31 7.21
N VAL A 65 -10.15 -15.23 7.90
CA VAL A 65 -10.11 -15.18 9.37
C VAL A 65 -11.51 -15.25 9.96
N ASN A 66 -12.46 -14.48 9.42
CA ASN A 66 -13.83 -14.49 9.89
C ASN A 66 -14.48 -15.89 9.75
N THR A 67 -14.18 -16.59 8.66
CA THR A 67 -14.63 -17.97 8.43
C THR A 67 -14.05 -18.91 9.47
N TYR A 68 -12.74 -18.84 9.74
CA TYR A 68 -12.12 -19.63 10.82
C TYR A 68 -12.79 -19.39 12.17
N ILE A 69 -13.05 -18.13 12.51
CA ILE A 69 -13.69 -17.75 13.79
C ILE A 69 -15.11 -18.31 13.87
N LYS A 70 -15.87 -18.20 12.78
CA LYS A 70 -17.26 -18.67 12.71
C LYS A 70 -17.37 -20.19 12.83
N ASP A 71 -16.47 -20.92 12.16
CA ASP A 71 -16.50 -22.38 12.07
C ASP A 71 -15.65 -23.04 13.18
N GLU A 72 -15.32 -22.29 14.24
CA GLU A 72 -14.53 -22.73 15.41
C GLU A 72 -13.20 -23.44 15.07
N GLY A 73 -12.62 -23.13 13.90
CA GLY A 73 -11.37 -23.70 13.43
C GLY A 73 -11.47 -25.00 12.61
N GLU A 74 -12.67 -25.42 12.19
CA GLU A 74 -12.88 -26.59 11.29
C GLU A 74 -12.52 -26.32 9.82
N VAL A 75 -11.45 -25.55 9.56
CA VAL A 75 -11.00 -25.19 8.22
C VAL A 75 -9.58 -25.69 7.96
N SER A 76 -9.26 -25.95 6.70
CA SER A 76 -8.02 -26.63 6.29
C SER A 76 -6.72 -25.83 6.50
N GLU A 77 -6.80 -24.52 6.65
CA GLU A 77 -5.64 -23.64 6.78
C GLU A 77 -5.56 -23.05 8.19
N SER A 78 -4.34 -23.05 8.75
CA SER A 78 -4.10 -22.64 10.13
C SER A 78 -4.32 -21.15 10.35
N MET A 79 -4.65 -20.80 11.59
CA MET A 79 -4.82 -19.41 12.00
C MET A 79 -3.52 -18.59 11.82
N ASP A 80 -2.36 -19.20 12.10
CA ASP A 80 -1.06 -18.57 11.91
C ASP A 80 -0.84 -18.15 10.45
N SER A 81 -1.14 -19.03 9.49
CA SER A 81 -1.05 -18.72 8.05
C SER A 81 -1.94 -17.54 7.66
N ARG A 82 -3.17 -17.49 8.20
CA ARG A 82 -4.13 -16.41 7.93
C ARG A 82 -3.64 -15.06 8.43
N PHE A 83 -3.15 -15.00 9.66
CA PHE A 83 -2.63 -13.76 10.23
C PHE A 83 -1.33 -13.32 9.53
N SER A 84 -0.46 -14.27 9.16
CA SER A 84 0.73 -13.97 8.36
C SER A 84 0.39 -13.36 7.01
N ASP A 85 -0.63 -13.88 6.32
CA ASP A 85 -1.11 -13.31 5.07
C ASP A 85 -1.73 -11.92 5.26
N LEU A 86 -2.52 -11.70 6.31
CA LEU A 86 -3.03 -10.36 6.64
C LEU A 86 -1.91 -9.35 6.85
N LEU A 87 -0.87 -9.69 7.63
CA LEU A 87 0.29 -8.81 7.84
C LEU A 87 1.00 -8.50 6.53
N ASN A 88 1.21 -9.50 5.68
CA ASN A 88 1.83 -9.28 4.38
C ASN A 88 1.01 -8.35 3.50
N TYR A 89 -0.32 -8.48 3.47
CA TYR A 89 -1.16 -7.54 2.73
C TYR A 89 -1.20 -6.15 3.37
N LEU A 90 -1.09 -6.01 4.70
CA LEU A 90 -0.91 -4.70 5.32
C LEU A 90 0.40 -4.03 4.85
N PHE A 91 1.50 -4.77 4.78
CA PHE A 91 2.77 -4.26 4.27
C PHE A 91 2.68 -3.85 2.80
N LEU A 92 2.05 -4.67 1.95
CA LEU A 92 1.86 -4.37 0.52
C LEU A 92 0.97 -3.14 0.30
N GLY A 93 -0.10 -3.01 1.09
CA GLY A 93 -1.00 -1.86 1.05
C GLY A 93 -0.29 -0.57 1.46
N TYR A 94 0.48 -0.64 2.55
CA TYR A 94 1.32 0.48 2.98
C TYR A 94 2.34 0.88 1.90
N ALA A 95 3.01 -0.08 1.28
CA ALA A 95 3.96 0.18 0.20
C ALA A 95 3.30 0.85 -1.02
N LEU A 96 2.09 0.42 -1.43
CA LEU A 96 1.33 1.06 -2.51
C LEU A 96 0.98 2.52 -2.20
N ILE A 97 0.60 2.83 -0.96
CA ILE A 97 0.30 4.20 -0.54
C ILE A 97 1.57 5.06 -0.61
N LYS A 98 2.69 4.55 -0.09
CA LYS A 98 3.96 5.29 -0.09
C LYS A 98 4.48 5.53 -1.49
N GLU A 99 4.40 4.54 -2.38
CA GLU A 99 4.79 4.71 -3.78
C GLU A 99 3.93 5.77 -4.48
N LYS A 100 2.61 5.79 -4.24
CA LYS A 100 1.71 6.82 -4.76
C LYS A 100 2.06 8.22 -4.24
N GLU A 101 2.33 8.37 -2.95
CA GLU A 101 2.75 9.65 -2.35
C GLU A 101 4.07 10.15 -2.96
N GLU A 102 5.03 9.26 -3.19
CA GLU A 102 6.31 9.58 -3.82
C GLU A 102 6.16 10.00 -5.28
N GLU A 103 5.28 9.35 -6.04
CA GLU A 103 4.94 9.72 -7.41
C GLU A 103 4.28 11.11 -7.47
N GLU A 104 3.30 11.37 -6.61
CA GLU A 104 2.63 12.67 -6.51
C GLU A 104 3.62 13.78 -6.13
N ALA A 105 4.50 13.54 -5.16
CA ALA A 105 5.54 14.49 -4.77
C ALA A 105 6.51 14.77 -5.94
N ARG A 106 6.91 13.74 -6.69
CA ARG A 106 7.79 13.87 -7.86
C ARG A 106 7.13 14.68 -8.98
N GLN A 107 5.85 14.43 -9.25
CA GLN A 107 5.09 15.20 -10.24
C GLN A 107 4.97 16.66 -9.80
N ASN A 108 4.63 16.91 -8.53
CA ASN A 108 4.53 18.27 -8.01
C ASN A 108 5.85 19.04 -8.14
N LEU A 109 6.98 18.41 -7.82
CA LEU A 109 8.31 19.01 -7.95
C LEU A 109 8.64 19.35 -9.41
N PHE A 110 8.29 18.47 -10.36
CA PHE A 110 8.53 18.70 -11.77
C PHE A 110 7.75 19.91 -12.32
N HIS A 111 6.52 20.15 -11.84
CA HIS A 111 5.67 21.24 -12.29
C HIS A 111 5.90 22.56 -11.53
N LEU A 112 6.78 22.61 -10.51
CA LEU A 112 7.06 23.83 -9.73
C LEU A 112 7.44 25.04 -10.60
N PRO A 113 8.33 24.94 -11.61
CA PRO A 113 8.69 26.12 -12.42
C PRO A 113 7.50 26.71 -13.18
N GLN A 114 6.57 25.87 -13.66
CA GLN A 114 5.37 26.30 -14.37
C GLN A 114 4.38 26.98 -13.41
N ARG A 115 4.14 26.37 -12.25
CA ARG A 115 3.25 26.93 -11.22
C ARG A 115 3.74 28.27 -10.70
N ILE A 116 5.05 28.39 -10.45
CA ILE A 116 5.67 29.67 -10.06
C ILE A 116 5.43 30.72 -11.15
N ALA A 117 5.69 30.39 -12.42
CA ALA A 117 5.48 31.32 -13.53
C ALA A 117 4.01 31.76 -13.70
N GLU A 118 3.05 30.88 -13.44
CA GLU A 118 1.61 31.18 -13.43
C GLU A 118 1.23 32.11 -12.27
N THR A 119 1.71 31.83 -11.05
CA THR A 119 1.46 32.69 -9.88
C THR A 119 2.02 34.10 -10.06
N TRP A 120 3.21 34.25 -10.65
CA TRP A 120 3.75 35.58 -10.99
C TRP A 120 2.90 36.28 -12.07
N ARG A 121 2.37 35.54 -13.05
CA ARG A 121 1.54 36.11 -14.13
C ARG A 121 0.18 36.57 -13.61
N GLU A 122 -0.41 35.86 -12.66
CA GLU A 122 -1.68 36.23 -12.02
C GLU A 122 -1.51 37.38 -11.00
N GLY A 123 -0.38 37.44 -10.29
CA GLY A 123 -0.08 38.52 -9.34
C GLY A 123 0.32 39.87 -9.97
N LEU A 124 0.56 39.92 -11.29
CA LEU A 124 0.89 41.14 -12.03
C LEU A 124 -0.35 41.93 -12.49
N SER A 125 -1.57 41.50 -12.16
CA SER A 125 -2.80 42.27 -12.47
C SER A 125 -3.18 43.31 -11.41
N ASP A 126 -2.52 43.29 -10.24
CA ASP A 126 -2.80 44.19 -9.10
C ASP A 126 -1.64 45.20 -8.89
N GLU A 127 -1.19 45.89 -9.93
CA GLU A 127 -0.38 47.10 -9.71
C GLU A 127 -1.28 48.22 -9.16
N PRO A 128 -0.99 48.80 -7.98
CA PRO A 128 -1.72 49.98 -7.52
C PRO A 128 -1.43 51.14 -8.46
N ASP A 129 -2.48 51.80 -8.97
CA ASP A 129 -2.39 53.06 -9.71
C ASP A 129 -1.61 54.08 -8.88
N VAL A 130 -0.31 54.21 -9.17
CA VAL A 130 0.54 55.23 -8.57
C VAL A 130 0.23 56.53 -9.30
N HIS A 131 -0.84 57.20 -8.87
CA HIS A 131 -1.10 58.58 -9.26
C HIS A 131 0.02 59.46 -8.71
N PHE A 132 0.97 59.83 -9.57
CA PHE A 132 1.92 60.89 -9.31
C PHE A 132 1.16 62.22 -9.19
N VAL A 133 1.15 62.78 -7.97
CA VAL A 133 0.72 64.15 -7.66
C VAL A 133 1.95 65.02 -7.52
#